data_AF-A0A9D5NJU4-F1
#
_entry.id   AF-A0A9D5NJU4-F1
#
_cell.length_a   1.000
_cell.length_b   1.000
_cell.length_c   1.000
_cell.angle_alpha   90.00
_cell.angle_beta   90.00
_cell.angle_gamma   90.00
#
_symmetry.space_group_name_H-M   'P 1'
#
loop_
_entity.id
_entity.type
_entity.pdbx_description
1 polymer ?
#
loop_
_entity_poly.entity_id
_entity_poly.type
_entity_poly.pdbx_seq_one_letter_code
_entity_poly.pdbx_strand_id
1 'polypeptide(L)' 'MNLDLQFKIKNNPNLQRYLRENSNWYKYLNRNPESLNAFTEEMKERYKLRPGDKINNLVDKLDLISSFINVLK' A
#
# COMPACT_ATOMS: atom_id res chain seq x y z
N MET A 1 0.54 9.72 -19.96
CA MET A 1 1.34 9.06 -18.89
C MET A 1 2.64 8.70 -19.55
N ASN A 2 3.75 9.27 -19.10
CA ASN A 2 5.04 9.08 -19.76
C ASN A 2 5.53 7.62 -19.63
N LEU A 3 6.52 7.26 -20.46
CA LEU A 3 7.04 5.88 -20.50
C LEU A 3 7.65 5.47 -19.17
N ASP A 4 8.42 6.35 -18.52
CA ASP A 4 9.04 6.07 -17.22
C ASP A 4 8.02 5.67 -16.15
N LEU A 5 6.89 6.40 -16.09
CA LEU A 5 5.80 6.11 -15.17
C LEU A 5 5.11 4.78 -15.50
N GLN A 6 4.91 4.49 -16.79
CA GLN A 6 4.39 3.20 -17.22
C GLN A 6 5.31 2.04 -16.80
N PHE A 7 6.63 2.19 -16.95
CA PHE A 7 7.61 1.19 -16.51
C PHE A 7 7.58 1.00 -14.99
N LYS A 8 7.56 2.10 -14.22
CA LYS A 8 7.46 2.05 -12.74
C LYS A 8 6.22 1.29 -12.28
N ILE A 9 5.07 1.53 -12.91
CA ILE A 9 3.81 0.88 -12.55
C ILE A 9 3.83 -0.59 -12.98
N LYS A 10 4.32 -0.92 -14.18
CA LYS A 10 4.40 -2.31 -14.67
C LYS A 10 5.36 -3.17 -13.86
N ASN A 11 6.45 -2.59 -13.35
CA ASN A 11 7.44 -3.30 -12.54
C ASN A 11 7.00 -3.52 -11.08
N ASN A 12 5.87 -2.95 -10.66
CA ASN A 12 5.34 -3.14 -9.32
C ASN A 12 3.92 -3.72 -9.37
N PRO A 13 3.74 -5.02 -9.03
CA PRO A 13 2.43 -5.68 -9.09
C PRO A 13 1.34 -4.98 -8.28
N ASN A 14 1.68 -4.39 -7.13
CA ASN A 14 0.71 -3.68 -6.28
C ASN A 14 0.26 -2.37 -6.93
N LEU A 15 1.17 -1.61 -7.53
CA LEU A 15 0.81 -0.41 -8.28
C LEU A 15 -0.04 -0.76 -9.50
N GLN A 16 0.33 -1.81 -10.24
CA GLN A 16 -0.44 -2.24 -11.40
C GLN A 16 -1.86 -2.69 -11.01
N ARG A 17 -1.98 -3.50 -9.96
CA ARG A 17 -3.27 -3.94 -9.42
C ARG A 17 -4.12 -2.76 -8.97
N TYR A 18 -3.54 -1.88 -8.15
CA TYR A 18 -4.24 -0.73 -7.60
C TYR A 18 -4.70 0.26 -8.69
N LEU A 19 -3.92 0.43 -9.77
CA LEU A 19 -4.32 1.23 -10.93
C LEU A 19 -5.55 0.63 -11.66
N ARG A 20 -5.65 -0.70 -11.74
CA ARG A 20 -6.82 -1.38 -12.34
C ARG A 20 -8.06 -1.26 -11.47
N GLU A 21 -7.88 -1.33 -10.15
CA GLU A 21 -8.96 -1.17 -9.17
C GLU A 21 -9.46 0.28 -9.07
N ASN A 22 -8.60 1.27 -9.37
CA ASN A 22 -8.90 2.69 -9.22
C ASN A 22 -8.64 3.44 -10.53
N SER A 23 -9.48 3.18 -11.53
CA SER A 23 -9.28 3.66 -12.91
C SER A 23 -9.21 5.19 -13.07
N ASN A 24 -9.74 5.97 -12.12
CA ASN A 24 -9.58 7.43 -12.07
C ASN A 24 -8.10 7.87 -12.12
N TRP A 25 -7.20 7.07 -11.57
CA TRP A 25 -5.76 7.35 -11.56
C TRP A 25 -5.13 7.37 -12.94
N TYR A 26 -5.68 6.68 -13.95
CA TYR A 26 -5.21 6.84 -15.33
C TYR A 26 -5.31 8.30 -15.77
N LYS A 27 -6.40 9.00 -15.46
CA LYS A 27 -6.59 10.42 -15.82
C LYS A 27 -5.58 11.32 -15.11
N TYR A 28 -5.37 11.12 -13.81
CA TYR A 28 -4.44 11.92 -13.01
C TYR A 28 -3.00 11.71 -13.45
N LEU A 29 -2.55 10.46 -13.58
CA LEU A 29 -1.20 10.11 -14.01
C LEU A 29 -0.92 10.46 -15.48
N ASN A 30 -1.97 10.54 -16.31
CA ASN A 30 -1.84 11.05 -17.68
C ASN A 30 -1.63 12.57 -17.73
N ARG A 31 -2.22 13.33 -16.80
CA ARG A 31 -2.18 14.79 -16.76
C ARG A 31 -0.99 15.33 -15.98
N ASN A 32 -0.64 14.69 -14.87
CA ASN A 32 0.46 15.06 -14.01
C ASN A 32 1.24 13.80 -13.58
N PRO A 33 2.43 13.54 -14.16
CA PRO A 33 3.27 12.42 -13.76
C PRO A 33 3.75 12.47 -12.30
N GLU A 34 3.81 13.66 -11.69
CA GLU A 34 4.23 13.84 -10.29
C GLU A 34 3.20 13.28 -9.29
N SER A 35 1.97 13.04 -9.75
CA SER A 35 0.93 12.42 -8.93
C SER A 35 1.20 10.94 -8.58
N LEU A 36 2.30 10.35 -9.09
CA LEU A 36 2.73 8.99 -8.72
C LEU A 36 2.95 8.84 -7.19
N ASN A 37 3.44 9.87 -6.52
CA ASN A 37 3.67 9.82 -5.08
C ASN A 37 2.35 9.68 -4.32
N ALA A 38 1.37 10.54 -4.64
CA ALA A 38 0.03 10.47 -4.06
C ALA A 38 -0.66 9.13 -4.35
N PHE A 39 -0.56 8.65 -5.60
CA PHE A 39 -1.04 7.34 -6.02
C PHE A 39 -0.43 6.19 -5.19
N THR A 40 0.89 6.25 -4.93
CA THR A 40 1.61 5.23 -4.17
C THR A 40 1.23 5.25 -2.70
N GLU A 41 1.04 6.44 -2.11
CA GLU A 41 0.64 6.57 -0.71
C GLU A 41 -0.81 6.13 -0.48
N GLU A 42 -1.74 6.44 -1.39
CA GLU A 42 -3.12 5.94 -1.32
C GLU A 42 -3.17 4.41 -1.48
N MET A 43 -2.35 3.86 -2.38
CA MET A 43 -2.20 2.40 -2.51
C MET A 43 -1.69 1.76 -1.21
N LYS A 44 -0.64 2.31 -0.61
CA LYS A 44 -0.09 1.79 0.65
C LYS A 44 -1.10 1.84 1.78
N GLU A 45 -1.90 2.90 1.85
CA GLU A 45 -2.99 3.01 2.81
C GLU A 45 -4.03 1.91 2.61
N ARG A 46 -4.55 1.78 1.38
CA ARG A 46 -5.61 0.82 1.06
C ARG A 46 -5.17 -0.62 1.32
N TYR A 47 -3.90 -0.93 1.07
CA TYR A 47 -3.34 -2.28 1.27
C TYR A 47 -2.70 -2.47 2.63
N LYS A 48 -2.79 -1.50 3.55
CA LYS A 48 -2.18 -1.55 4.89
C LYS A 48 -0.67 -1.85 4.85
N LEU A 49 0.02 -1.27 3.86
CA LEU A 49 1.46 -1.43 3.63
C LEU A 49 2.28 -0.28 4.23
N ARG A 50 1.65 0.68 4.92
CA ARG A 50 2.40 1.75 5.57
C ARG A 50 3.25 1.17 6.70
N PRO A 51 4.41 1.76 7.01
CA PRO A 51 5.23 1.31 8.15
C PRO A 51 4.44 1.26 9.47
N GLY A 52 3.54 2.22 9.71
CA GLY A 52 2.66 2.24 10.88
C GLY A 52 1.71 1.04 10.95
N ASP A 53 1.13 0.63 9.81
CA ASP A 53 0.27 -0.55 9.76
C ASP A 53 1.03 -1.84 10.12
N LYS A 54 2.31 -1.93 9.72
CA LYS A 54 3.16 -3.08 10.07
C LYS A 54 3.49 -3.11 11.56
N ILE A 55 3.71 -1.95 12.19
CA ILE A 55 3.97 -1.82 13.63
C ILE A 55 2.73 -2.21 14.42
N ASN A 56 1.56 -1.68 14.06
CA ASN A 56 0.29 -2.02 14.72
C ASN A 56 0.01 -3.52 14.66
N ASN A 57 0.17 -4.13 13.47
CA ASN A 57 0.01 -5.58 13.32
C ASN A 57 1.01 -6.42 14.16
N LEU A 58 2.19 -5.90 14.47
CA LEU A 58 3.16 -6.57 15.33
C LEU A 58 2.75 -6.47 16.80
N VAL A 59 2.34 -5.29 17.25
CA VAL A 59 1.85 -5.05 18.62
C VAL A 59 0.64 -5.95 18.91
N ASP A 60 -0.34 -5.97 18.01
CA ASP A 60 -1.54 -6.81 18.16
C ASP A 60 -1.19 -8.31 18.30
N LYS A 61 -0.16 -8.77 17.57
CA LYS A 61 0.32 -10.16 17.66
C LYS A 61 1.04 -10.44 18.98
N LEU A 62 1.83 -9.49 19.47
CA LEU A 62 2.50 -9.62 20.76
C LEU A 62 1.48 -9.66 21.90
N ASP A 63 0.47 -8.79 21.87
CA ASP A 63 -0.61 -8.77 22.86
C ASP A 63 -1.41 -10.07 22.87
N LEU A 64 -1.67 -10.66 21.70
CA LEU A 64 -2.31 -11.97 21.59
C LEU A 64 -1.45 -13.06 22.24
N ILE A 65 -0.15 -13.13 21.92
CA ILE A 65 0.79 -14.10 22.51
C ILE A 65 0.88 -13.94 24.02
N SER A 66 1.01 -12.71 24.51
CA SER A 66 1.04 -12.42 25.95
C SER A 66 -0.25 -12.85 26.64
N SER A 67 -1.41 -12.64 26.01
CA SER A 67 -2.70 -13.11 26.52
C SER A 67 -2.78 -14.63 26.60
N PHE A 68 -2.31 -15.34 25.57
CA PHE A 68 -2.23 -16.81 25.60
C PHE A 68 -1.31 -17.32 26.71
N ILE A 69 -0.13 -16.72 26.89
CA ILE A 69 0.81 -17.09 27.96
C ILE A 69 0.19 -16.84 29.34
N ASN A 70 -0.56 -15.75 29.52
CA ASN A 70 -1.23 -15.43 30.78
C ASN A 70 -2.36 -16.40 31.12
N VAL A 71 -3.10 -16.92 30.13
CA VAL A 71 -4.16 -17.93 30.36
C VAL A 71 -3.56 -19.30 30.75
N LEU A 72 -2.36 -19.61 30.28
CA LEU A 72 -1.66 -20.86 30.60
C LEU A 72 -0.87 -20.83 31.92
N LYS A 73 -0.73 -19.64 32.55
CA LYS A 73 -0.10 -19.45 33.85
C LYS A 73 -1.11 -19.65 34.98
#